data_AF-A0A1H9MKS3-F1
#
_entry.id   AF-A0A1H9MKS3-F1
#
_cell.length_a   1.000
_cell.length_b   1.000
_cell.length_c   1.000
_cell.angle_alpha   90.00
_cell.angle_beta   90.00
_cell.angle_gamma   90.00
#
_symmetry.space_group_name_H-M   'P 1'
#
loop_
_entity.id
_entity.type
_entity.pdbx_description
1 polymer ?
#
loop_
_entity_poly.entity_id
_entity_poly.type
_entity_poly.pdbx_seq_one_letter_code
_entity_poly.pdbx_strand_id
1 'polypeptide(L)'
;MKYLSLVIVFLIVSCGNKEDILLPKSNVTVVSNVVDHSAIYIFFRISGKDTLAEVNRKNSIITTNWILNIDKRLPLKLVIPEVVKLQDKKRKEKAHKNEKAENYYSYADSIGKNMAFIPFTKVYYKMEKPIGTIIYFDKKNEILIENNVIKREKIKEMFTTILPKELANNFIFMFDKNMSYGMYIQNKIFIESLRLDIKNREEFVY
;
A
#
# COMPACT_ATOMS: atom_id res chain seq x y z
N MET A 1 -12.02 -48.15 -29.86
CA MET A 1 -12.66 -46.90 -29.38
C MET A 1 -13.72 -47.24 -28.33
N LYS A 2 -13.53 -46.84 -27.07
CA LYS A 2 -14.61 -46.73 -26.05
C LYS A 2 -14.10 -46.12 -24.73
N TYR A 3 -12.79 -46.12 -24.48
CA TYR A 3 -12.22 -45.60 -23.22
C TYR A 3 -11.35 -44.33 -23.36
N LEU A 4 -10.97 -43.91 -24.57
CA LEU A 4 -10.20 -42.66 -24.75
C LEU A 4 -11.02 -41.39 -24.49
N SER A 5 -12.35 -41.46 -24.57
CA SER A 5 -13.24 -40.32 -24.31
C SER A 5 -13.34 -39.98 -22.82
N LEU A 6 -12.92 -40.87 -21.90
CA LEU A 6 -13.10 -40.67 -20.46
C LEU A 6 -11.97 -39.86 -19.82
N VAL A 7 -10.80 -39.78 -20.47
CA VAL A 7 -9.60 -39.09 -19.94
C VAL A 7 -9.65 -37.58 -20.19
N ILE A 8 -10.40 -37.12 -21.20
CA ILE A 8 -10.50 -35.69 -21.56
C ILE A 8 -11.42 -34.90 -20.60
N VAL A 9 -12.33 -35.58 -19.89
CA VAL A 9 -13.32 -34.91 -19.01
C VAL A 9 -12.70 -34.39 -17.70
N PHE A 10 -11.53 -34.88 -17.29
CA PHE A 10 -10.87 -34.44 -16.05
C PHE A 10 -9.99 -33.19 -16.19
N LEU A 11 -9.77 -32.67 -17.40
CA LEU A 11 -8.85 -31.54 -17.63
C LEU A 11 -9.51 -30.15 -17.55
N ILE A 12 -10.83 -30.07 -17.37
CA ILE A 12 -11.59 -28.80 -17.48
C ILE A 12 -12.08 -28.23 -16.14
N VAL A 13 -11.77 -28.87 -15.01
CA VAL A 13 -12.13 -28.34 -13.67
C VAL A 13 -10.92 -27.65 -13.02
N SER A 14 -10.33 -26.68 -13.73
CA SER A 14 -9.54 -25.64 -13.07
C SER A 14 -10.32 -24.33 -13.10
N CYS A 15 -11.50 -24.35 -12.47
CA CYS A 15 -12.07 -23.13 -11.91
C CYS A 15 -11.26 -22.80 -10.65
N GLY A 16 -10.02 -22.31 -10.86
CA GLY A 16 -9.38 -21.52 -9.80
C GLY A 16 -10.33 -20.38 -9.49
N ASN A 17 -10.78 -20.28 -8.24
CA ASN A 17 -11.60 -19.16 -7.79
C ASN A 17 -10.94 -17.88 -8.30
N LYS A 18 -11.57 -17.17 -9.25
CA LYS A 18 -11.06 -15.89 -9.72
C LYS A 18 -11.28 -14.92 -8.57
N GLU A 19 -10.22 -14.69 -7.80
CA GLU A 19 -10.26 -13.77 -6.67
C GLU A 19 -10.06 -12.37 -7.22
N ASP A 20 -11.17 -11.67 -7.44
CA ASP A 20 -11.13 -10.30 -7.93
C ASP A 20 -10.64 -9.37 -6.82
N ILE A 21 -9.54 -8.67 -7.10
CA ILE A 21 -8.97 -7.64 -6.21
C ILE A 21 -9.30 -6.25 -6.71
N LEU A 22 -9.86 -5.41 -5.84
CA LEU A 22 -10.16 -4.02 -6.19
C LEU A 22 -9.00 -3.11 -5.85
N LEU A 23 -8.18 -2.75 -6.83
CA LEU A 23 -7.04 -1.85 -6.61
C LEU A 23 -7.49 -0.40 -6.31
N PRO A 24 -6.71 0.35 -5.50
CA PRO A 24 -6.84 1.80 -5.39
C PRO A 24 -6.70 2.47 -6.77
N LYS A 25 -7.24 3.69 -6.91
CA LYS A 25 -7.16 4.47 -8.14
C LYS A 25 -6.60 5.86 -7.88
N SER A 26 -5.80 6.34 -8.81
CA SER A 26 -5.27 7.71 -8.84
C SER A 26 -5.11 8.17 -10.29
N ASN A 27 -5.14 9.48 -10.51
CA ASN A 27 -4.88 10.10 -11.81
C ASN A 27 -3.41 10.48 -12.03
N VAL A 28 -2.52 10.07 -11.11
CA VAL A 28 -1.09 10.34 -11.16
C VAL A 28 -0.33 9.03 -11.11
N THR A 29 0.62 8.85 -12.03
CA THR A 29 1.61 7.77 -11.97
C THR A 29 2.85 8.23 -11.21
N VAL A 30 3.23 7.51 -10.14
CA VAL A 30 4.48 7.72 -9.39
C VAL A 30 5.60 6.89 -10.01
N VAL A 31 5.41 5.58 -10.13
CA VAL A 31 6.29 4.66 -10.88
C VAL A 31 5.45 3.89 -11.88
N SER A 32 5.86 3.86 -13.15
CA SER A 32 5.11 3.24 -14.25
C SER A 32 5.46 1.78 -14.51
N ASN A 33 6.65 1.34 -14.11
CA ASN A 33 7.12 -0.02 -14.37
C ASN A 33 8.06 -0.53 -13.26
N VAL A 34 7.93 -1.81 -12.93
CA VAL A 34 8.81 -2.53 -12.01
C VAL A 34 9.11 -3.89 -12.64
N VAL A 35 10.37 -4.13 -12.96
CA VAL A 35 10.85 -5.40 -13.53
C VAL A 35 11.28 -6.37 -12.43
N ASP A 36 11.42 -7.65 -12.75
CA ASP A 36 11.87 -8.71 -11.84
C ASP A 36 11.14 -8.67 -10.48
N HIS A 37 9.84 -8.93 -10.53
CA HIS A 37 8.97 -8.77 -9.37
C HIS A 37 8.14 -10.00 -9.04
N SER A 38 7.91 -10.16 -7.75
CA SER A 38 6.94 -11.05 -7.14
C SER A 38 5.64 -10.30 -6.84
N ALA A 39 4.51 -10.82 -7.33
CA ALA A 39 3.19 -10.30 -7.02
C ALA A 39 2.63 -10.97 -5.75
N ILE A 40 2.38 -10.17 -4.71
CA ILE A 40 1.76 -10.59 -3.45
C ILE A 40 0.37 -9.98 -3.40
N TYR A 41 -0.64 -10.77 -3.04
CA TYR A 41 -2.03 -10.33 -2.99
C TYR A 41 -2.56 -10.34 -1.56
N ILE A 42 -3.31 -9.30 -1.20
CA ILE A 42 -4.05 -9.20 0.05
C ILE A 42 -5.53 -8.94 -0.29
N PHE A 43 -6.33 -9.99 -0.15
CA PHE A 43 -7.73 -10.00 -0.56
C PHE A 43 -8.67 -9.54 0.56
N PHE A 44 -9.71 -8.81 0.17
CA PHE A 44 -10.83 -8.49 1.05
C PHE A 44 -11.78 -9.68 1.13
N ARG A 45 -11.98 -10.21 2.34
CA ARG A 45 -12.94 -11.28 2.63
C ARG A 45 -13.92 -10.87 3.71
N ILE A 46 -15.11 -11.44 3.64
CA ILE A 46 -16.11 -11.36 4.69
C ILE A 46 -16.31 -12.77 5.23
N SER A 47 -16.16 -12.94 6.54
CA SER A 47 -16.53 -14.16 7.25
C SER A 47 -17.55 -13.80 8.33
N GLY A 48 -18.82 -14.11 8.09
CA GLY A 48 -19.91 -13.65 8.94
C GLY A 48 -20.01 -12.13 8.95
N LYS A 49 -19.78 -11.51 10.12
CA LYS A 49 -19.77 -10.04 10.31
C LYS A 49 -18.37 -9.44 10.26
N ASP A 50 -17.33 -10.27 10.17
CA ASP A 50 -15.95 -9.84 10.25
C ASP A 50 -15.33 -9.65 8.86
N THR A 51 -14.55 -8.58 8.73
CA THR A 51 -13.69 -8.34 7.57
C THR A 51 -12.34 -8.99 7.81
N LEU A 52 -11.84 -9.76 6.84
CA LEU A 52 -10.53 -10.42 6.89
C LEU A 52 -9.64 -9.96 5.74
N ALA A 53 -8.34 -9.83 6.03
CA ALA A 53 -7.29 -9.60 5.05
C ALA A 53 -6.57 -10.93 4.76
N GLU A 54 -6.89 -11.57 3.64
CA GLU A 54 -6.31 -12.85 3.25
C GLU A 54 -5.05 -12.64 2.39
N VAL A 55 -3.89 -13.09 2.88
CA VAL A 55 -2.60 -12.87 2.21
C VAL A 55 -2.18 -14.11 1.42
N ASN A 56 -1.98 -13.97 0.10
CA ASN A 56 -1.34 -15.01 -0.70
C ASN A 56 0.18 -14.92 -0.58
N ARG A 57 0.73 -15.72 0.36
CA ARG A 57 2.18 -15.76 0.65
C ARG A 57 2.98 -16.65 -0.32
N LYS A 58 2.32 -17.40 -1.20
CA LYS A 58 2.99 -18.42 -2.03
C LYS A 58 4.00 -17.82 -3.04
N ASN A 59 3.83 -16.55 -3.37
CA ASN A 59 4.65 -15.87 -4.39
C ASN A 59 5.70 -14.91 -3.79
N SER A 60 6.08 -15.01 -2.51
CA SER A 60 7.00 -14.04 -1.88
C SER A 60 8.49 -14.39 -2.08
N ILE A 61 9.05 -14.19 -3.30
CA ILE A 61 10.46 -14.49 -3.58
C ILE A 61 11.35 -13.34 -3.09
N ILE A 62 12.17 -13.58 -2.07
CA ILE A 62 12.88 -12.53 -1.31
C ILE A 62 13.89 -11.73 -2.15
N THR A 63 14.52 -12.35 -3.15
CA THR A 63 15.52 -11.72 -4.03
C THR A 63 14.95 -10.74 -5.05
N THR A 64 13.63 -10.77 -5.29
CA THR A 64 12.95 -9.97 -6.33
C THR A 64 12.31 -8.71 -5.74
N ASN A 65 11.93 -7.76 -6.60
CA ASN A 65 11.06 -6.67 -6.19
C ASN A 65 9.70 -7.23 -5.72
N TRP A 66 9.06 -6.63 -4.72
CA TRP A 66 7.72 -7.06 -4.31
C TRP A 66 6.68 -6.03 -4.71
N ILE A 67 5.63 -6.49 -5.38
CA ILE A 67 4.45 -5.68 -5.67
C ILE A 67 3.30 -6.23 -4.82
N LEU A 68 2.85 -5.43 -3.86
CA LEU A 68 1.70 -5.75 -3.03
C LEU A 68 0.44 -5.18 -3.70
N ASN A 69 -0.37 -6.10 -4.21
CA ASN A 69 -1.73 -5.86 -4.68
C ASN A 69 -2.67 -6.04 -3.50
N ILE A 70 -3.24 -4.93 -3.01
CA ILE A 70 -4.05 -4.93 -1.79
C ILE A 70 -5.43 -4.36 -2.13
N ASP A 71 -6.48 -5.05 -1.69
CA ASP A 71 -7.85 -4.60 -1.92
C ASP A 71 -8.12 -3.28 -1.19
N LYS A 72 -8.56 -2.27 -1.94
CA LYS A 72 -8.80 -0.90 -1.47
C LYS A 72 -9.81 -0.81 -0.32
N ARG A 73 -10.68 -1.81 -0.16
CA ARG A 73 -11.74 -1.82 0.86
C ARG A 73 -11.23 -2.20 2.25
N LEU A 74 -10.05 -2.81 2.34
CA LEU A 74 -9.51 -3.25 3.61
C LEU A 74 -9.14 -2.05 4.50
N PRO A 75 -9.49 -2.06 5.79
CA PRO A 75 -9.03 -1.04 6.73
C PRO A 75 -7.54 -1.22 7.09
N LEU A 76 -6.83 -0.13 7.35
CA LEU A 76 -5.40 -0.17 7.65
C LEU A 76 -5.03 -1.05 8.85
N LYS A 77 -5.88 -1.13 9.86
CA LYS A 77 -5.69 -2.00 11.04
C LYS A 77 -5.56 -3.48 10.69
N LEU A 78 -6.06 -3.91 9.52
CA LEU A 78 -5.88 -5.27 9.01
C LEU A 78 -4.72 -5.36 8.03
N VAL A 79 -4.52 -4.33 7.19
CA VAL A 79 -3.50 -4.33 6.15
C VAL A 79 -2.09 -4.17 6.72
N ILE A 80 -1.88 -3.14 7.54
CA ILE A 80 -0.55 -2.73 7.99
C ILE A 80 0.16 -3.82 8.80
N PRO A 81 -0.52 -4.56 9.72
CA PRO A 81 0.11 -5.69 10.39
C PRO A 81 0.62 -6.77 9.43
N GLU A 82 -0.11 -7.08 8.35
CA GLU A 82 0.35 -8.05 7.35
C GLU A 82 1.52 -7.52 6.52
N VAL A 83 1.49 -6.23 6.15
CA VAL A 83 2.63 -5.57 5.48
C VAL A 83 3.88 -5.62 6.35
N VAL A 84 3.77 -5.30 7.63
CA VAL A 84 4.90 -5.34 8.58
C VAL A 84 5.46 -6.76 8.68
N LYS A 85 4.61 -7.79 8.80
CA LYS A 85 5.06 -9.20 8.80
C LYS A 85 5.84 -9.55 7.52
N LEU A 86 5.37 -9.11 6.35
CA LEU A 86 6.04 -9.33 5.08
C LEU A 86 7.39 -8.59 5.02
N GLN A 87 7.43 -7.30 5.39
CA GLN A 87 8.67 -6.53 5.42
C GLN A 87 9.70 -7.14 6.38
N ASP A 88 9.27 -7.54 7.57
CA ASP A 88 10.13 -8.19 8.55
C ASP A 88 10.74 -9.49 8.02
N LYS A 89 9.92 -10.33 7.37
CA LYS A 89 10.40 -11.55 6.71
C LYS A 89 11.50 -11.22 5.70
N LYS A 90 11.28 -10.21 4.84
CA LYS A 90 12.27 -9.80 3.82
C LYS A 90 13.54 -9.22 4.43
N ARG A 91 13.41 -8.41 5.49
CA ARG A 91 14.53 -7.72 6.15
C ARG A 91 15.40 -8.66 7.00
N LYS A 92 14.77 -9.67 7.64
CA LYS A 92 15.45 -10.65 8.50
C LYS A 92 16.16 -11.75 7.71
N GLU A 93 15.80 -11.96 6.44
CA GLU A 93 16.46 -12.94 5.59
C GLU A 93 17.92 -12.54 5.34
N LYS A 94 18.84 -13.43 5.73
CA LYS A 94 20.29 -13.22 5.61
C LYS A 94 20.86 -13.94 4.39
N ALA A 95 20.25 -15.04 3.97
CA ALA A 95 20.70 -15.82 2.81
C ALA A 95 20.07 -15.25 1.54
N HIS A 96 20.88 -15.08 0.47
CA HIS A 96 20.41 -14.59 -0.83
C HIS A 96 19.66 -13.24 -0.74
N LYS A 97 20.09 -12.34 0.15
CA LYS A 97 19.52 -11.00 0.23
C LYS A 97 19.92 -10.18 -1.00
N ASN A 98 18.94 -9.64 -1.71
CA ASN A 98 19.17 -8.61 -2.73
C ASN A 98 18.89 -7.24 -2.12
N GLU A 99 19.94 -6.47 -1.80
CA GLU A 99 19.78 -5.15 -1.20
C GLU A 99 19.19 -4.10 -2.15
N LYS A 100 19.21 -4.37 -3.46
CA LYS A 100 18.60 -3.53 -4.48
C LYS A 100 17.12 -3.83 -4.68
N ALA A 101 16.60 -4.93 -4.13
CA ALA A 101 15.20 -5.28 -4.28
C ALA A 101 14.31 -4.33 -3.46
N GLU A 102 13.35 -3.72 -4.15
CA GLU A 102 12.42 -2.76 -3.58
C GLU A 102 11.02 -3.36 -3.39
N ASN A 103 10.19 -2.68 -2.61
CA ASN A 103 8.81 -3.06 -2.35
C ASN A 103 7.90 -1.90 -2.75
N TYR A 104 6.83 -2.22 -3.46
CA TYR A 104 5.87 -1.27 -3.99
C TYR A 104 4.44 -1.69 -3.70
N TYR A 105 3.59 -0.70 -3.44
CA TYR A 105 2.15 -0.88 -3.50
C TYR A 105 1.68 -0.62 -4.92
N SER A 106 0.78 -1.46 -5.43
CA SER A 106 0.14 -1.21 -6.72
C SER A 106 -1.17 -0.41 -6.57
N TYR A 107 -1.46 0.35 -7.61
CA TYR A 107 -2.73 1.01 -7.84
C TYR A 107 -2.98 1.16 -9.35
N ALA A 108 -4.21 1.47 -9.75
CA ALA A 108 -4.55 1.72 -11.13
C ALA A 108 -4.47 3.23 -11.44
N ASP A 109 -3.69 3.60 -12.46
CA ASP A 109 -3.74 4.92 -13.06
C ASP A 109 -5.02 5.05 -13.88
N SER A 110 -5.93 5.92 -13.45
CA SER A 110 -7.20 6.14 -14.12
C SER A 110 -7.09 6.89 -15.46
N ILE A 111 -6.02 7.66 -15.67
CA ILE A 111 -5.78 8.39 -16.92
C ILE A 111 -5.01 7.50 -17.89
N GLY A 112 -3.86 6.99 -17.48
CA GLY A 112 -3.01 6.13 -18.31
C GLY A 112 -3.58 4.73 -18.55
N LYS A 113 -4.60 4.32 -17.78
CA LYS A 113 -5.25 2.99 -17.83
C LYS A 113 -4.26 1.83 -17.64
N ASN A 114 -3.20 2.07 -16.88
CA ASN A 114 -2.15 1.10 -16.55
C ASN A 114 -2.03 0.92 -15.03
N MET A 115 -1.29 -0.12 -14.61
CA MET A 115 -0.83 -0.20 -13.22
C MET A 115 0.26 0.85 -12.97
N ALA A 116 0.24 1.40 -11.77
CA ALA A 116 1.27 2.28 -11.26
C ALA A 116 1.63 1.86 -9.84
N PHE A 117 2.79 2.29 -9.38
CA PHE A 117 3.43 1.79 -8.18
C PHE A 117 3.91 2.92 -7.28
N ILE A 118 3.76 2.76 -5.97
CA ILE A 118 4.33 3.66 -4.97
C ILE A 118 5.32 2.91 -4.07
N PRO A 119 6.58 3.32 -3.99
CA PRO A 119 7.60 2.62 -3.21
C PRO A 119 7.33 2.73 -1.71
N PHE A 120 7.61 1.65 -0.97
CA PHE A 120 7.51 1.63 0.49
C PHE A 120 8.64 0.85 1.17
N THR A 121 9.72 0.49 0.44
CA THR A 121 10.88 -0.25 0.98
C THR A 121 11.44 0.37 2.27
N LYS A 122 11.58 1.70 2.29
CA LYS A 122 12.15 2.50 3.39
C LYS A 122 11.10 3.06 4.35
N VAL A 123 9.87 2.54 4.31
CA VAL A 123 8.81 2.90 5.24
C VAL A 123 8.87 1.98 6.46
N TYR A 124 8.80 2.57 7.64
CA TYR A 124 8.76 1.89 8.93
C TYR A 124 7.46 2.24 9.65
N TYR A 125 6.54 1.28 9.72
CA TYR A 125 5.24 1.50 10.31
C TYR A 125 5.31 1.56 11.84
N LYS A 126 4.58 2.51 12.41
CA LYS A 126 4.42 2.72 13.86
C LYS A 126 2.93 2.71 14.19
N MET A 127 2.54 1.85 15.13
CA MET A 127 1.14 1.68 15.53
C MET A 127 0.82 2.42 16.84
N GLU A 128 1.55 3.51 17.09
CA GLU A 128 1.47 4.33 18.29
C GLU A 128 1.21 5.78 17.90
N LYS A 129 0.76 6.59 18.86
CA LYS A 129 0.56 8.02 18.61
C LYS A 129 1.93 8.73 18.67
N PRO A 130 2.35 9.45 17.61
CA PRO A 130 3.59 10.21 17.63
C PRO A 130 3.51 11.42 18.57
N ILE A 131 4.67 11.92 18.97
CA ILE A 131 4.82 13.20 19.69
C ILE A 131 5.37 14.23 18.69
N GLY A 132 4.65 15.34 18.51
CA GLY A 132 5.04 16.42 17.60
C GLY A 132 3.85 17.07 16.89
N THR A 133 4.14 17.84 15.84
CA THR A 133 3.12 18.47 15.01
C THR A 133 2.57 17.48 14.00
N ILE A 134 1.34 17.03 14.21
CA ILE A 134 0.73 15.95 13.44
C ILE A 134 -0.17 16.50 12.34
N ILE A 135 0.04 16.01 11.12
CA ILE A 135 -0.92 16.08 10.02
C ILE A 135 -1.67 14.75 10.00
N TYR A 136 -2.90 14.78 10.51
CA TYR A 136 -3.71 13.59 10.68
C TYR A 136 -4.67 13.42 9.51
N PHE A 137 -4.66 12.25 8.88
CA PHE A 137 -5.67 11.84 7.91
C PHE A 137 -6.68 10.92 8.59
N ASP A 138 -7.91 11.40 8.76
CA ASP A 138 -8.94 10.68 9.49
C ASP A 138 -9.64 9.60 8.64
N LYS A 139 -10.47 8.75 9.26
CA LYS A 139 -11.24 7.73 8.53
C LYS A 139 -12.21 8.27 7.45
N LYS A 140 -12.57 9.55 7.50
CA LYS A 140 -13.41 10.22 6.48
C LYS A 140 -12.58 10.81 5.35
N ASN A 141 -11.26 10.67 5.40
CA ASN A 141 -10.30 11.22 4.45
C ASN A 141 -10.15 12.75 4.53
N GLU A 142 -10.50 13.34 5.67
CA GLU A 142 -10.23 14.72 6.04
C GLU A 142 -8.80 14.86 6.57
N ILE A 143 -8.18 16.03 6.38
CA ILE A 143 -6.87 16.35 6.92
C ILE A 143 -7.06 17.27 8.12
N LEU A 144 -6.49 16.91 9.27
CA LEU A 144 -6.57 17.68 10.50
C LEU A 144 -5.17 18.09 10.96
N ILE A 145 -5.07 19.34 11.41
CA ILE A 145 -3.92 19.86 12.16
C ILE A 145 -4.50 20.47 13.44
N GLU A 146 -4.05 20.02 14.61
CA GLU A 146 -4.55 20.50 15.91
C GLU A 146 -6.09 20.46 16.01
N ASN A 147 -6.70 19.38 15.52
CA ASN A 147 -8.16 19.15 15.44
C ASN A 147 -8.95 20.07 14.48
N ASN A 148 -8.28 20.96 13.74
CA ASN A 148 -8.92 21.77 12.71
C ASN A 148 -8.84 21.10 11.36
N VAL A 149 -9.97 21.01 10.64
CA VAL A 149 -10.01 20.47 9.28
C VAL A 149 -9.35 21.46 8.32
N ILE A 150 -8.33 21.00 7.61
CA ILE A 150 -7.55 21.79 6.65
C ILE A 150 -7.78 21.23 5.24
N LYS A 151 -8.01 22.13 4.27
CA LYS A 151 -8.14 21.75 2.86
C LYS A 151 -6.81 21.26 2.28
N ARG A 152 -6.88 20.27 1.38
CA ARG A 152 -5.70 19.68 0.71
C ARG A 152 -4.87 20.70 -0.04
N GLU A 153 -5.53 21.66 -0.69
CA GLU A 153 -4.91 22.74 -1.46
C GLU A 153 -4.06 23.63 -0.54
N LYS A 154 -4.58 23.96 0.65
CA LYS A 154 -3.86 24.75 1.64
C LYS A 154 -2.64 24.01 2.19
N ILE A 155 -2.75 22.71 2.44
CA ILE A 155 -1.59 21.88 2.82
C ILE A 155 -0.56 21.90 1.69
N LYS A 156 -0.98 21.70 0.44
CA LYS A 156 -0.07 21.71 -0.70
C LYS A 156 0.68 23.04 -0.81
N GLU A 157 -0.03 24.15 -0.80
CA GLU A 157 0.54 25.50 -0.80
C GLU A 157 1.52 25.71 0.36
N MET A 158 1.14 25.29 1.56
CA MET A 158 1.98 25.37 2.75
C MET A 158 3.32 24.67 2.55
N PHE A 159 3.34 23.47 1.99
CA PHE A 159 4.58 22.69 1.81
C PHE A 159 5.39 23.06 0.56
N THR A 160 4.74 23.52 -0.52
CA THR A 160 5.45 23.78 -1.78
C THR A 160 5.90 25.22 -1.95
N THR A 161 5.26 26.16 -1.25
CA THR A 161 5.42 27.60 -1.50
C THR A 161 5.81 28.37 -0.24
N ILE A 162 5.27 28.01 0.91
CA ILE A 162 5.39 28.82 2.14
C ILE A 162 6.51 28.30 3.06
N LEU A 163 6.51 26.99 3.37
CA LEU A 163 7.43 26.42 4.34
C LEU A 163 8.84 26.23 3.76
N PRO A 164 9.89 26.70 4.47
CA PRO A 164 11.24 26.25 4.22
C PRO A 164 11.34 24.72 4.31
N LYS A 165 12.10 24.09 3.42
CA LYS A 165 12.25 22.63 3.37
C LYS A 165 12.72 22.02 4.68
N GLU A 166 13.57 22.73 5.43
CA GLU A 166 14.07 22.30 6.73
C GLU A 166 12.95 22.16 7.77
N LEU A 167 11.96 23.05 7.74
CA LEU A 167 10.81 23.02 8.65
C LEU A 167 9.73 22.04 8.19
N ALA A 168 9.62 21.80 6.88
CA ALA A 168 8.67 20.84 6.32
C ALA A 168 8.87 19.42 6.89
N ASN A 169 10.11 19.05 7.20
CA ASN A 169 10.45 17.74 7.76
C ASN A 169 10.04 17.57 9.24
N ASN A 170 9.61 18.63 9.93
CA ASN A 170 9.15 18.54 11.33
C ASN A 170 7.69 18.06 11.46
N PHE A 171 6.94 18.00 10.36
CA PHE A 171 5.57 17.52 10.37
C PHE A 171 5.54 15.99 10.30
N ILE A 172 4.70 15.40 11.15
CA ILE A 172 4.50 13.95 11.19
C ILE A 172 3.17 13.62 10.53
N PHE A 173 3.19 12.75 9.53
CA PHE A 173 1.98 12.24 8.90
C PHE A 173 1.45 11.02 9.66
N MET A 174 0.18 11.08 10.04
CA MET A 174 -0.50 10.01 10.77
C MET A 174 -1.81 9.65 10.09
N PHE A 175 -2.12 8.36 9.99
CA PHE A 175 -3.33 7.84 9.37
C PHE A 175 -4.23 7.16 10.41
N ASP A 176 -5.54 7.37 10.32
CA ASP A 176 -6.52 6.61 11.12
C ASP A 176 -6.41 5.12 10.79
N LYS A 177 -6.26 4.27 11.81
CA LYS A 177 -6.20 2.81 11.61
C LYS A 177 -7.45 2.22 10.94
N ASN A 178 -8.60 2.89 10.99
CA ASN A 178 -9.84 2.46 10.35
C ASN A 178 -10.03 3.06 8.95
N MET A 179 -9.12 3.91 8.48
CA MET A 179 -9.12 4.38 7.09
C MET A 179 -9.02 3.19 6.13
N SER A 180 -9.72 3.29 4.99
CA SER A 180 -9.58 2.29 3.92
C SER A 180 -8.20 2.38 3.25
N TYR A 181 -7.65 1.25 2.83
CA TYR A 181 -6.39 1.20 2.11
C TYR A 181 -6.41 2.04 0.83
N GLY A 182 -7.57 2.15 0.17
CA GLY A 182 -7.75 3.03 -0.99
C GLY A 182 -7.49 4.50 -0.67
N MET A 183 -8.07 5.01 0.42
CA MET A 183 -7.83 6.39 0.88
C MET A 183 -6.38 6.60 1.28
N TYR A 184 -5.79 5.63 1.97
CA TYR A 184 -4.39 5.67 2.36
C TYR A 184 -3.45 5.83 1.15
N ILE A 185 -3.64 5.07 0.07
CA ILE A 185 -2.83 5.22 -1.15
C ILE A 185 -3.02 6.60 -1.80
N GLN A 186 -4.26 7.12 -1.83
CA GLN A 186 -4.50 8.50 -2.30
C GLN A 186 -3.74 9.53 -1.46
N ASN A 187 -3.73 9.36 -0.13
CA ASN A 187 -3.01 10.25 0.76
C ASN A 187 -1.49 10.11 0.64
N LYS A 188 -0.95 8.90 0.43
CA LYS A 188 0.48 8.74 0.15
C LYS A 188 0.87 9.46 -1.15
N ILE A 189 0.10 9.31 -2.22
CA ILE A 189 0.35 10.00 -3.50
C ILE A 189 0.30 11.52 -3.31
N PHE A 190 -0.66 12.00 -2.52
CA PHE A 190 -0.70 13.41 -2.14
C PHE A 190 0.58 13.85 -1.41
N ILE A 191 1.06 13.09 -0.43
CA ILE A 191 2.31 13.38 0.30
C ILE A 191 3.52 13.37 -0.64
N GLU A 192 3.61 12.42 -1.59
CA GLU A 192 4.67 12.42 -2.60
C GLU A 192 4.66 13.72 -3.44
N SER A 193 3.47 14.26 -3.73
CA SER A 193 3.34 15.53 -4.47
C SER A 193 3.86 16.75 -3.71
N LEU A 194 4.07 16.64 -2.39
CA LEU A 194 4.67 17.69 -1.55
C LEU A 194 6.19 17.75 -1.68
N ARG A 195 6.83 16.75 -2.33
CA ARG A 195 8.28 16.72 -2.63
C ARG A 195 9.18 16.92 -1.40
N LEU A 196 8.82 16.29 -0.28
CA LEU A 196 9.57 16.35 0.96
C LEU A 196 10.86 15.53 0.88
N ASP A 197 11.97 16.07 1.41
CA ASP A 197 13.25 15.35 1.48
C ASP A 197 13.33 14.53 2.78
N ILE A 198 12.51 13.46 2.84
CA ILE A 198 12.45 12.57 4.00
C ILE A 198 13.27 11.30 3.71
N LYS A 199 14.48 11.24 4.26
CA LYS A 199 15.44 10.14 4.05
C LYS A 199 14.95 8.78 4.57
N ASN A 200 14.17 8.77 5.65
CA ASN A 200 13.50 7.59 6.23
C ASN A 200 12.09 7.98 6.67
N ARG A 201 11.05 7.30 6.16
CA ARG A 201 9.65 7.61 6.53
C ARG A 201 9.18 6.65 7.60
N GLU A 202 9.27 7.09 8.85
CA GLU A 202 8.36 6.55 9.85
C GLU A 202 6.94 6.91 9.44
N GLU A 203 6.04 5.93 9.48
CA GLU A 203 4.65 6.14 9.11
C GLU A 203 3.73 5.65 10.21
N PHE A 204 2.93 6.57 10.73
CA PHE A 204 2.10 6.35 11.90
C PHE A 204 0.68 5.95 11.49
N VAL A 205 0.19 4.85 12.04
CA VAL A 205 -1.16 4.33 11.80
C VAL A 205 -1.80 4.00 13.14
N TYR A 206 -2.72 4.84 13.60
CA TYR A 206 -3.24 4.80 14.98
C TYR A 206 -4.77 4.90 15.06
#